data_AF-A0AA86SE21-F1
#
_entry.id   AF-A0AA86SE21-F1
#
_cell.length_a   1.000
_cell.length_b   1.000
_cell.length_c   1.000
_cell.angle_alpha   90.00
_cell.angle_beta   90.00
_cell.angle_gamma   90.00
#
_symmetry.space_group_name_H-M   'P 1'
#
loop_
_entity.id
_entity.type
_entity.pdbx_description
1 polymer ?
#
loop_
_entity_poly.entity_id
_entity_poly.type
_entity_poly.pdbx_seq_one_letter_code
_entity_poly.pdbx_strand_id
1 'polypeptide(L)'
;MSRQTDRFLASSNDPSLESQFTLRPEEGSEEIKSSDLTSQLIPNFNEVEFLLTKLCDSSSIAEIELKLAGFHLHVVRDLTKKNTTLPPPIPASVSRDNVIETPKTNGSVSTTSLALSKPVDPVPSPGSIQTFIDKAADEGLVIIQSPKVGFFRTSRTIKGKRAPPSCKEKENVEEGQVICYIEQLGGQLPIESDVSGEVIKILRQDGG
;
A
#
# COMPACT_ATOMS: atom_id res chain seq x y z
N MET A 1 -9.48 -72.41 22.40
CA MET A 1 -9.47 -72.76 23.84
C MET A 1 -8.06 -72.59 24.37
N SER A 2 -7.94 -72.19 25.64
CA SER A 2 -6.71 -72.02 26.45
C SER A 2 -5.96 -70.69 26.29
N ARG A 3 -5.52 -70.01 27.36
CA ARG A 3 -5.93 -69.82 28.76
C ARG A 3 -4.91 -68.80 29.29
N GLN A 4 -5.44 -67.68 29.80
CA GLN A 4 -4.92 -66.69 30.74
C GLN A 4 -3.64 -67.03 31.54
N THR A 5 -2.78 -66.02 31.75
CA THR A 5 -2.13 -65.79 33.06
C THR A 5 -2.05 -64.29 33.37
N ASP A 6 -2.81 -63.92 34.39
CA ASP A 6 -2.77 -62.70 35.20
C ASP A 6 -1.43 -62.53 35.92
N ARG A 7 -0.96 -61.27 36.10
CA ARG A 7 -0.37 -60.81 37.37
C ARG A 7 -0.61 -59.32 37.58
N PHE A 8 -1.43 -59.05 38.60
CA PHE A 8 -1.60 -57.79 39.32
C PHE A 8 -0.30 -57.35 40.01
N LEU A 9 -0.01 -56.05 39.98
CA LEU A 9 0.45 -55.31 41.16
C LEU A 9 -0.18 -53.92 41.14
N ALA A 10 -1.05 -53.67 42.13
CA ALA A 10 -1.54 -52.36 42.48
C ALA A 10 -0.45 -51.61 43.28
N SER A 11 -0.29 -50.32 43.01
CA SER A 11 0.25 -49.36 43.97
C SER A 11 -0.62 -48.12 43.90
N SER A 12 -1.37 -47.89 44.98
CA SER A 12 -2.13 -46.68 45.27
C SER A 12 -1.19 -45.56 45.73
N ASN A 13 -1.47 -44.31 45.33
CA ASN A 13 -1.69 -43.16 46.23
C ASN A 13 -1.68 -41.80 45.46
N ASP A 14 -2.90 -41.29 45.21
CA ASP A 14 -3.42 -39.91 45.33
C ASP A 14 -2.79 -38.69 44.58
N PRO A 15 -3.56 -37.57 44.41
CA PRO A 15 -3.64 -36.87 43.13
C PRO A 15 -3.14 -35.42 43.21
N SER A 16 -2.42 -34.96 42.19
CA SER A 16 -2.19 -33.52 42.01
C SER A 16 -2.95 -33.03 40.79
N LEU A 17 -3.99 -32.26 41.07
CA LEU A 17 -4.78 -31.48 40.14
C LEU A 17 -3.90 -30.43 39.44
N GLU A 18 -3.54 -30.66 38.19
CA GLU A 18 -3.35 -29.58 37.21
C GLU A 18 -4.07 -29.99 35.92
N SER A 19 -5.23 -29.35 35.71
CA SER A 19 -6.15 -29.64 34.61
C SER A 19 -5.53 -29.22 33.28
N GLN A 20 -5.00 -30.20 32.54
CA GLN A 20 -4.78 -30.09 31.11
C GLN A 20 -6.13 -30.14 30.39
N PHE A 21 -6.46 -29.11 29.61
CA PHE A 21 -7.58 -29.15 28.68
C PHE A 21 -7.21 -30.08 27.51
N THR A 22 -7.53 -31.36 27.66
CA THR A 22 -7.53 -32.32 26.55
C THR A 22 -8.85 -32.18 25.79
N LEU A 23 -8.79 -31.56 24.60
CA LEU A 23 -9.87 -31.64 23.62
C LEU A 23 -9.84 -33.05 22.98
N ARG A 24 -10.93 -33.81 23.14
CA ARG A 24 -11.24 -34.97 22.28
C ARG A 24 -11.67 -34.44 20.90
N PRO A 25 -11.23 -35.05 19.79
CA PRO A 25 -11.85 -34.81 18.50
C PRO A 25 -13.05 -35.77 18.38
N GLU A 26 -14.26 -35.22 18.50
CA GLU A 26 -15.43 -35.87 17.89
C GLU A 26 -15.50 -35.36 16.46
N GLU A 27 -15.47 -36.30 15.52
CA GLU A 27 -15.75 -36.07 14.11
C GLU A 27 -17.13 -35.45 13.95
N GLY A 28 -17.15 -34.21 13.46
CA GLY A 28 -18.35 -33.50 13.06
C GLY A 28 -17.94 -32.47 12.03
N SER A 29 -17.88 -32.90 10.78
CA SER A 29 -17.62 -32.05 9.63
C SER A 29 -18.75 -31.02 9.48
N GLU A 30 -18.55 -29.82 10.03
CA GLU A 30 -19.17 -28.62 9.49
C GLU A 30 -18.05 -27.72 8.96
N GLU A 31 -18.05 -27.59 7.64
CA GLU A 31 -17.15 -26.79 6.84
C GLU A 31 -17.39 -25.31 7.17
N ILE A 32 -16.66 -24.78 8.16
CA ILE A 32 -16.62 -23.34 8.42
C ILE A 32 -15.87 -22.72 7.24
N LYS A 33 -16.67 -22.30 6.26
CA LYS A 33 -16.32 -21.51 5.09
C LYS A 33 -15.38 -20.36 5.49
N SER A 34 -14.09 -20.51 5.22
CA SER A 34 -13.04 -19.51 5.47
C SER A 34 -13.13 -18.27 4.57
N SER A 35 -14.20 -18.13 3.78
CA SER A 35 -14.41 -17.00 2.88
C SER A 35 -14.96 -15.75 3.58
N ASP A 36 -15.24 -15.80 4.89
CA ASP A 36 -15.93 -14.73 5.64
C ASP A 36 -14.99 -13.92 6.56
N LEU A 37 -13.67 -14.14 6.46
CA LEU A 37 -12.67 -13.40 7.23
C LEU A 37 -11.90 -12.36 6.40
N THR A 38 -11.87 -12.50 5.07
CA THR A 38 -11.17 -11.56 4.17
C THR A 38 -12.00 -10.32 3.86
N SER A 39 -13.34 -10.41 3.90
CA SER A 39 -14.26 -9.28 3.82
C SER A 39 -14.23 -8.37 5.06
N GLN A 40 -13.65 -8.82 6.18
CA GLN A 40 -13.63 -8.06 7.44
C GLN A 40 -12.51 -7.01 7.54
N LEU A 41 -11.54 -7.00 6.62
CA LEU A 41 -10.41 -6.07 6.68
C LEU A 41 -10.55 -4.85 5.76
N ILE A 42 -11.49 -4.89 4.81
CA ILE A 42 -11.82 -3.76 3.94
C ILE A 42 -13.03 -3.02 4.55
N PRO A 43 -12.90 -1.73 4.90
CA PRO A 43 -14.02 -0.97 5.45
C PRO A 43 -15.21 -0.94 4.48
N ASN A 44 -16.43 -1.12 4.99
CA ASN A 44 -17.62 -0.92 4.18
C ASN A 44 -17.95 0.56 4.01
N PHE A 45 -18.84 0.87 3.06
CA PHE A 45 -19.23 2.25 2.74
C PHE A 45 -19.76 3.03 3.96
N ASN A 46 -20.57 2.38 4.81
CA ASN A 46 -21.18 3.04 5.97
C ASN A 46 -20.12 3.44 7.02
N GLU A 47 -19.09 2.61 7.20
CA GLU A 47 -17.96 2.93 8.10
C GLU A 47 -17.13 4.11 7.59
N VAL A 48 -16.90 4.16 6.26
CA VAL A 48 -16.21 5.28 5.62
C VAL A 48 -17.03 6.56 5.73
N GLU A 49 -18.34 6.51 5.46
CA GLU A 49 -19.25 7.65 5.62
C GLU A 49 -19.26 8.16 7.07
N PHE A 50 -19.31 7.25 8.03
CA PHE A 50 -19.26 7.59 9.46
C PHE A 50 -17.96 8.31 9.82
N LEU A 51 -16.80 7.77 9.38
CA LEU A 51 -15.50 8.38 9.60
C LEU A 51 -15.42 9.79 8.99
N LEU A 52 -15.84 9.96 7.74
CA LEU A 52 -15.83 11.25 7.04
C LEU A 52 -16.75 12.26 7.73
N THR A 53 -17.91 11.83 8.21
CA THR A 53 -18.84 12.68 8.98
C THR A 53 -18.19 13.15 10.27
N LYS A 54 -17.61 12.24 11.07
CA LYS A 54 -16.90 12.60 12.30
C LYS A 54 -15.70 13.51 12.04
N LEU A 55 -14.98 13.26 10.95
CA LEU A 55 -13.84 14.07 10.54
C LEU A 55 -14.29 15.48 10.17
N CYS A 56 -15.35 15.64 9.37
CA CYS A 56 -15.92 16.93 9.01
C CYS A 56 -16.46 17.73 10.20
N ASP A 57 -17.06 17.05 11.19
CA ASP A 57 -17.53 17.68 12.44
C ASP A 57 -16.35 18.23 13.29
N SER A 58 -15.18 17.59 13.20
CA SER A 58 -13.99 18.05 13.90
C SER A 58 -13.36 19.26 13.19
N SER A 59 -13.01 20.32 13.91
CA SER A 59 -12.40 21.53 13.30
C SER A 59 -10.87 21.53 13.28
N SER A 60 -10.21 20.53 13.88
CA SER A 60 -8.76 20.55 14.12
C SER A 60 -7.94 19.63 13.20
N ILE A 61 -8.57 18.75 12.43
CA ILE A 61 -7.86 17.73 11.65
C ILE A 61 -7.75 18.18 10.19
N ALA A 62 -6.58 18.67 9.78
CA ALA A 62 -6.36 19.15 8.42
C ALA A 62 -6.11 18.01 7.42
N GLU A 63 -5.58 16.87 7.87
CA GLU A 63 -5.18 15.77 6.98
C GLU A 63 -5.30 14.43 7.71
N ILE A 64 -5.75 13.40 6.99
CA ILE A 64 -5.80 12.01 7.45
C ILE A 64 -5.38 11.07 6.33
N GLU A 65 -4.64 10.01 6.68
CA GLU A 65 -4.27 8.92 5.79
C GLU A 65 -4.56 7.59 6.49
N LEU A 66 -5.31 6.69 5.85
CA LEU A 66 -5.68 5.37 6.36
C LEU A 66 -5.32 4.29 5.33
N LYS A 67 -4.57 3.26 5.76
CA LYS A 67 -4.16 2.11 4.93
C LYS A 67 -4.58 0.81 5.61
N LEU A 68 -5.46 0.03 4.97
CA LEU A 68 -6.01 -1.22 5.49
C LEU A 68 -6.12 -2.25 4.37
N ALA A 69 -5.34 -3.33 4.39
CA ALA A 69 -5.51 -4.51 3.53
C ALA A 69 -5.87 -4.20 2.05
N GLY A 70 -5.14 -3.27 1.41
CA GLY A 70 -5.38 -2.85 0.02
C GLY A 70 -6.30 -1.64 -0.18
N PHE A 71 -6.99 -1.20 0.86
CA PHE A 71 -7.73 0.05 0.92
C PHE A 71 -6.82 1.21 1.38
N HIS A 72 -6.84 2.31 0.62
CA HIS A 72 -6.10 3.54 0.95
C HIS A 72 -7.04 4.73 0.86
N LEU A 73 -7.22 5.43 1.98
CA LEU A 73 -8.02 6.66 2.07
C LEU A 73 -7.12 7.82 2.50
N HIS A 74 -7.06 8.87 1.68
CA HIS A 74 -6.37 10.11 1.99
C HIS A 74 -7.36 11.27 1.95
N VAL A 75 -7.43 12.05 3.01
CA VAL A 75 -8.39 13.15 3.18
C VAL A 75 -7.63 14.39 3.61
N VAL A 76 -7.67 15.43 2.78
CA VAL A 76 -7.08 16.75 3.09
C VAL A 76 -8.21 17.77 3.18
N ARG A 77 -8.22 18.56 4.25
CA ARG A 77 -9.18 19.63 4.51
C ARG A 77 -8.47 20.95 4.67
N ASP A 78 -8.99 21.94 3.98
CA ASP A 78 -8.57 23.31 4.17
C ASP A 78 -9.25 23.91 5.43
N LEU A 79 -8.48 24.00 6.51
CA LEU A 79 -8.93 24.63 7.77
C LEU A 79 -8.84 26.17 7.72
N THR A 80 -8.37 26.78 6.62
CA THR A 80 -8.22 28.23 6.49
C THR A 80 -9.50 28.97 6.14
N LYS A 81 -10.66 28.28 6.10
CA LYS A 81 -11.98 28.92 5.92
C LYS A 81 -12.39 29.72 7.14
N LYS A 82 -11.84 30.93 7.23
CA LYS A 82 -12.32 32.04 8.05
C LYS A 82 -13.72 32.41 7.55
N ASN A 83 -14.72 32.17 8.39
CA ASN A 83 -16.09 32.62 8.18
C ASN A 83 -16.11 34.13 7.86
N THR A 84 -16.89 34.48 6.84
CA THR A 84 -17.29 35.81 6.37
C THR A 84 -17.02 36.99 7.30
N THR A 85 -16.25 37.98 6.81
CA THR A 85 -16.60 39.39 7.02
C THR A 85 -16.25 40.16 5.75
N LEU A 86 -17.28 40.61 5.05
CA LEU A 86 -17.21 41.57 3.94
C LEU A 86 -16.42 42.82 4.40
N PRO A 87 -15.38 43.27 3.68
CA PRO A 87 -14.77 44.55 3.96
C PRO A 87 -15.69 45.69 3.48
N PRO A 88 -15.87 46.78 4.26
CA PRO A 88 -16.57 47.96 3.76
C PRO A 88 -15.73 48.68 2.68
N PRO A 89 -16.36 49.32 1.68
CA PRO A 89 -15.64 49.98 0.58
C PRO A 89 -15.25 51.41 0.96
N ILE A 90 -13.96 51.75 0.92
CA ILE A 90 -13.51 53.16 0.88
C ILE A 90 -12.13 53.29 0.19
N PRO A 91 -11.75 54.47 -0.37
CA PRO A 91 -11.29 54.60 -1.75
C PRO A 91 -9.79 54.96 -1.87
N ALA A 92 -9.32 54.97 -3.11
CA ALA A 92 -7.94 55.13 -3.57
C ALA A 92 -7.13 56.33 -3.01
N SER A 93 -5.81 56.14 -2.91
CA SER A 93 -4.84 57.24 -3.12
C SER A 93 -3.50 56.73 -3.65
N VAL A 94 -3.00 57.51 -4.60
CA VAL A 94 -1.85 57.37 -5.51
C VAL A 94 -0.52 57.81 -4.87
N SER A 95 0.58 57.45 -5.56
CA SER A 95 1.87 58.20 -5.74
C SER A 95 3.11 57.42 -5.26
N ARG A 96 4.05 57.00 -6.13
CA ARG A 96 5.18 57.74 -6.78
C ARG A 96 6.13 58.35 -5.72
N ASP A 97 7.47 58.28 -5.78
CA ASP A 97 8.43 58.10 -6.86
C ASP A 97 9.83 57.79 -6.23
N ASN A 98 10.81 57.56 -7.09
CA ASN A 98 12.23 57.17 -6.93
C ASN A 98 13.11 57.96 -5.94
N VAL A 99 14.32 57.45 -5.63
CA VAL A 99 15.62 58.13 -5.89
C VAL A 99 16.84 57.26 -5.53
N ILE A 100 17.85 57.39 -6.39
CA ILE A 100 19.15 56.72 -6.52
C ILE A 100 20.23 57.50 -5.76
N GLU A 101 21.21 56.85 -5.12
CA GLU A 101 22.59 57.38 -5.06
C GLU A 101 23.66 56.30 -4.78
N THR A 102 24.82 56.47 -5.43
CA THR A 102 26.00 55.59 -5.51
C THR A 102 27.22 56.27 -4.84
N PRO A 103 28.50 55.88 -5.06
CA PRO A 103 29.23 54.69 -4.57
C PRO A 103 30.59 55.07 -3.89
N LYS A 104 31.30 54.09 -3.30
CA LYS A 104 32.79 53.98 -3.04
C LYS A 104 33.05 53.08 -1.82
N THR A 105 34.07 52.20 -1.67
CA THR A 105 35.23 51.75 -2.47
C THR A 105 35.76 50.45 -1.84
N ASN A 106 36.34 49.58 -2.68
CA ASN A 106 37.48 48.67 -2.46
C ASN A 106 37.52 47.63 -1.32
N GLY A 107 37.52 46.36 -1.74
CA GLY A 107 38.70 45.48 -1.56
C GLY A 107 38.57 44.32 -0.57
N SER A 108 38.47 43.08 -1.09
CA SER A 108 39.32 41.92 -0.75
C SER A 108 38.59 40.57 -0.79
N VAL A 109 38.99 39.77 -1.77
CA VAL A 109 39.22 38.31 -1.80
C VAL A 109 38.15 37.33 -1.28
N SER A 110 37.57 36.63 -2.27
CA SER A 110 37.21 35.21 -2.37
C SER A 110 36.74 34.43 -1.14
N THR A 111 35.45 34.06 -1.13
CA THR A 111 35.05 32.66 -0.89
C THR A 111 33.90 32.28 -1.82
N THR A 112 34.08 31.14 -2.47
CA THR A 112 33.10 30.39 -3.24
C THR A 112 31.87 30.08 -2.39
N SER A 113 30.67 30.47 -2.83
CA SER A 113 29.45 29.76 -2.46
C SER A 113 28.47 29.77 -3.61
N LEU A 114 28.08 28.56 -3.98
CA LEU A 114 27.35 28.19 -5.18
C LEU A 114 25.95 28.81 -5.20
N ALA A 115 25.55 29.15 -6.42
CA ALA A 115 24.24 29.64 -6.77
C ALA A 115 23.12 28.80 -6.15
N LEU A 116 22.25 29.46 -5.40
CA LEU A 116 20.92 28.98 -5.03
C LEU A 116 20.13 28.76 -6.32
N SER A 117 20.13 27.53 -6.80
CA SER A 117 19.24 27.10 -7.87
C SER A 117 17.86 26.87 -7.27
N LYS A 118 16.93 27.69 -7.76
CA LYS A 118 15.48 27.55 -7.80
C LYS A 118 15.00 26.08 -7.70
N PRO A 119 13.94 25.77 -6.93
CA PRO A 119 13.35 24.44 -6.94
C PRO A 119 12.94 24.12 -8.38
N VAL A 120 13.63 23.15 -8.97
CA VAL A 120 13.22 22.54 -10.23
C VAL A 120 12.06 21.65 -9.84
N ASP A 121 10.86 22.09 -10.20
CA ASP A 121 9.70 21.19 -10.27
C ASP A 121 10.14 19.94 -11.04
N PRO A 122 9.88 18.72 -10.53
CA PRO A 122 10.22 17.51 -11.25
C PRO A 122 9.42 17.52 -12.55
N VAL A 123 10.07 17.86 -13.66
CA VAL A 123 9.51 17.69 -14.99
C VAL A 123 9.16 16.21 -15.11
N PRO A 124 7.88 15.84 -15.21
CA PRO A 124 7.50 14.46 -15.42
C PRO A 124 8.08 14.06 -16.77
N SER A 125 9.05 13.16 -16.77
CA SER A 125 9.47 12.55 -18.03
C SER A 125 8.27 11.75 -18.56
N PRO A 126 7.75 12.08 -19.75
CA PRO A 126 6.63 11.35 -20.34
C PRO A 126 7.12 9.94 -20.70
N GLY A 127 6.92 8.99 -19.80
CA GLY A 127 7.45 7.63 -19.90
C GLY A 127 8.05 7.09 -18.59
N SER A 128 8.12 7.89 -17.53
CA SER A 128 8.49 7.38 -16.21
C SER A 128 7.39 6.44 -15.69
N ILE A 129 7.77 5.33 -15.05
CA ILE A 129 6.85 4.41 -14.37
C ILE A 129 5.98 5.19 -13.35
N GLN A 130 6.54 6.25 -12.75
CA GLN A 130 5.83 7.09 -11.80
C GLN A 130 4.56 7.71 -12.40
N THR A 131 4.62 8.23 -13.63
CA THR A 131 3.44 8.79 -14.31
C THR A 131 2.31 7.76 -14.48
N PHE A 132 2.65 6.48 -14.68
CA PHE A 132 1.65 5.41 -14.76
C PHE A 132 1.07 5.06 -13.39
N ILE A 133 1.89 5.10 -12.33
CA ILE A 133 1.45 4.87 -10.96
C ILE A 133 0.47 5.98 -10.53
N ASP A 134 0.79 7.24 -10.82
CA ASP A 134 -0.07 8.38 -10.48
C ASP A 134 -1.42 8.29 -11.21
N LYS A 135 -1.39 8.00 -12.52
CA LYS A 135 -2.62 7.77 -13.32
C LYS A 135 -3.45 6.59 -12.80
N ALA A 136 -2.80 5.52 -12.38
CA ALA A 136 -3.48 4.36 -11.82
C ALA A 136 -4.23 4.71 -10.52
N ALA A 137 -3.65 5.56 -9.67
CA ALA A 137 -4.32 6.04 -8.46
C ALA A 137 -5.58 6.87 -8.80
N ASP A 138 -5.48 7.78 -9.78
CA ASP A 138 -6.61 8.61 -10.22
C ASP A 138 -7.77 7.78 -10.82
N GLU A 139 -7.44 6.69 -11.53
CA GLU A 139 -8.42 5.79 -12.16
C GLU A 139 -8.91 4.67 -11.23
N GLY A 140 -8.42 4.60 -9.99
CA GLY A 140 -8.78 3.56 -9.03
C GLY A 140 -8.27 2.16 -9.41
N LEU A 141 -7.15 2.09 -10.13
CA LEU A 141 -6.51 0.82 -10.52
C LEU A 141 -5.66 0.28 -9.36
N VAL A 142 -5.70 -1.04 -9.20
CA VAL A 142 -4.86 -1.75 -8.22
C VAL A 142 -3.48 -2.01 -8.79
N ILE A 143 -2.43 -1.63 -8.04
CA ILE A 143 -1.03 -1.87 -8.42
C ILE A 143 -0.50 -3.04 -7.60
N ILE A 144 -0.18 -4.14 -8.29
CA ILE A 144 0.44 -5.31 -7.65
C ILE A 144 1.95 -5.09 -7.59
N GLN A 145 2.48 -4.99 -6.37
CA GLN A 145 3.90 -4.77 -6.12
C GLN A 145 4.63 -6.09 -5.88
N SER A 146 5.89 -6.16 -6.30
CA SER A 146 6.72 -7.32 -5.97
C SER A 146 7.11 -7.30 -4.49
N PRO A 147 6.84 -8.39 -3.73
CA PRO A 147 7.24 -8.50 -2.34
C PRO A 147 8.76 -8.73 -2.16
N LYS A 148 9.47 -9.10 -3.23
CA LYS A 148 10.93 -9.35 -3.20
C LYS A 148 11.66 -8.61 -4.33
N VAL A 149 12.92 -8.28 -4.07
CA VAL A 149 13.81 -7.69 -5.09
C VAL A 149 14.36 -8.78 -5.99
N GLY A 150 14.30 -8.58 -7.31
CA GLY A 150 14.85 -9.49 -8.30
C GLY A 150 14.56 -9.00 -9.70
N PHE A 151 14.78 -9.86 -10.69
CA PHE A 151 14.50 -9.56 -12.09
C PHE A 151 13.06 -9.94 -12.42
N PHE A 152 12.31 -9.01 -13.01
CA PHE A 152 10.96 -9.26 -13.45
C PHE A 152 10.93 -10.26 -14.61
N ARG A 153 10.07 -11.28 -14.54
CA ARG A 153 9.88 -12.28 -15.59
C ARG A 153 8.41 -12.44 -15.94
N THR A 154 8.07 -12.34 -17.22
CA THR A 154 6.69 -12.54 -17.68
C THR A 154 6.28 -14.01 -17.69
N SER A 155 7.26 -14.90 -17.83
CA SER A 155 7.09 -16.35 -17.97
C SER A 155 7.94 -17.12 -16.97
N ARG A 156 7.47 -18.31 -16.62
CA ARG A 156 8.29 -19.30 -15.89
C ARG A 156 9.36 -19.88 -16.82
N THR A 157 10.58 -20.05 -16.29
CA THR A 157 11.64 -20.82 -16.94
C THR A 157 11.65 -22.24 -16.39
N ILE A 158 11.43 -23.23 -17.26
CA ILE A 158 11.39 -24.65 -16.94
C ILE A 158 12.49 -25.34 -17.75
N LYS A 159 13.45 -25.98 -17.07
CA LYS A 159 14.60 -26.66 -17.70
C LYS A 159 15.33 -25.79 -18.74
N GLY A 160 15.54 -24.51 -18.43
CA GLY A 160 16.23 -23.55 -19.30
C GLY A 160 15.40 -23.01 -20.47
N LYS A 161 14.14 -23.40 -20.62
CA LYS A 161 13.22 -22.86 -21.64
C LYS A 161 12.15 -21.98 -21.02
N ARG A 162 11.78 -20.90 -21.70
CA ARG A 162 10.67 -20.03 -21.28
C ARG A 162 9.34 -20.66 -21.64
N ALA A 163 8.44 -20.75 -20.66
CA ALA A 163 7.04 -21.05 -20.84
C ALA A 163 6.31 -19.85 -21.50
N PRO A 164 5.04 -20.01 -21.91
CA PRO A 164 4.21 -18.87 -22.27
C PRO A 164 4.13 -17.84 -21.13
N PRO A 165 3.88 -16.55 -21.45
CA PRO A 165 3.62 -15.53 -20.44
C PRO A 165 2.44 -15.94 -19.56
N SER A 166 2.52 -15.62 -18.27
CA SER A 166 1.47 -16.00 -17.30
C SER A 166 0.18 -15.20 -17.49
N CYS A 167 0.30 -13.95 -17.95
CA CYS A 167 -0.81 -13.14 -18.41
C CYS A 167 -0.34 -12.09 -19.44
N LYS A 168 -1.29 -11.40 -20.07
CA LYS A 168 -1.07 -10.29 -21.01
C LYS A 168 -1.96 -9.10 -20.65
N GLU A 169 -1.61 -7.93 -21.18
CA GLU A 169 -2.50 -6.76 -21.09
C GLU A 169 -3.84 -7.10 -21.76
N LYS A 170 -4.93 -6.63 -21.16
CA LYS A 170 -6.34 -6.87 -21.52
C LYS A 170 -6.84 -8.29 -21.28
N GLU A 171 -6.12 -9.07 -20.47
CA GLU A 171 -6.55 -10.40 -20.03
C GLU A 171 -7.23 -10.31 -18.66
N ASN A 172 -8.27 -11.13 -18.45
CA ASN A 172 -8.89 -11.30 -17.14
C ASN A 172 -8.10 -12.32 -16.30
N VAL A 173 -7.83 -11.97 -15.05
CA VAL A 173 -7.12 -12.80 -14.06
C VAL A 173 -7.97 -12.95 -12.82
N GLU A 174 -7.81 -14.07 -12.13
CA GLU A 174 -8.47 -14.33 -10.84
C GLU A 174 -7.52 -14.09 -9.66
N GLU A 175 -8.08 -13.82 -8.48
CA GLU A 175 -7.32 -13.82 -7.22
C GLU A 175 -6.58 -15.16 -7.04
N GLY A 176 -5.30 -15.10 -6.67
CA GLY A 176 -4.40 -16.25 -6.56
C GLY A 176 -3.81 -16.74 -7.89
N GLN A 177 -4.23 -16.20 -9.04
CA GLN A 177 -3.62 -16.56 -10.32
C GLN A 177 -2.22 -15.98 -10.44
N VAL A 178 -1.25 -16.81 -10.87
CA VAL A 178 0.13 -16.34 -11.12
C VAL A 178 0.17 -15.44 -12.35
N ILE A 179 0.59 -14.19 -12.18
CA ILE A 179 0.65 -13.16 -13.24
C ILE A 179 2.07 -12.90 -13.74
N CYS A 180 3.08 -13.09 -12.89
CA CYS A 180 4.49 -12.97 -13.28
C CYS A 180 5.40 -13.73 -12.30
N TYR A 181 6.71 -13.66 -12.54
CA TYR A 181 7.72 -14.26 -11.67
C TYR A 181 8.82 -13.25 -11.35
N ILE A 182 9.44 -13.42 -10.20
CA ILE A 182 10.64 -12.68 -9.80
C ILE A 182 11.80 -13.66 -9.72
N GLU A 183 12.81 -13.44 -10.54
CA GLU A 183 14.03 -14.24 -10.54
C GLU A 183 15.07 -13.62 -9.59
N GLN A 184 15.50 -14.40 -8.61
CA GLN A 184 16.49 -13.98 -7.63
C GLN A 184 17.39 -15.15 -7.25
N LEU A 185 18.71 -14.97 -7.32
CA LEU A 185 19.72 -15.98 -6.95
C LEU A 185 19.50 -17.35 -7.61
N GLY A 186 19.01 -17.38 -8.86
CA GLY A 186 18.71 -18.60 -9.60
C GLY A 186 17.37 -19.29 -9.25
N GLY A 187 16.64 -18.77 -8.26
CA GLY A 187 15.26 -19.16 -7.97
C GLY A 187 14.25 -18.28 -8.72
N GLN A 188 13.04 -18.80 -8.93
CA GLN A 188 11.92 -18.06 -9.49
C GLN A 188 10.74 -18.11 -8.51
N LEU A 189 10.32 -16.94 -8.03
CA LEU A 189 9.19 -16.78 -7.12
C LEU A 189 7.94 -16.36 -7.94
N PRO A 190 6.83 -17.12 -7.89
CA PRO A 190 5.58 -16.68 -8.51
C PRO A 190 5.02 -15.45 -7.79
N ILE A 191 4.47 -14.52 -8.56
CA ILE A 191 3.66 -13.41 -8.08
C ILE A 191 2.22 -13.68 -8.49
N GLU A 192 1.35 -13.77 -7.49
CA GLU A 192 -0.08 -14.02 -7.66
C GLU A 192 -0.86 -12.71 -7.65
N SER A 193 -2.04 -12.70 -8.25
CA SER A 193 -2.95 -11.55 -8.18
C SER A 193 -3.65 -11.51 -6.83
N ASP A 194 -3.65 -10.36 -6.16
CA ASP A 194 -4.38 -10.17 -4.90
C ASP A 194 -5.89 -9.90 -5.14
N VAL A 195 -6.29 -9.68 -6.39
CA VAL A 195 -7.68 -9.37 -6.80
C VAL A 195 -8.03 -10.01 -8.14
N SER A 196 -9.30 -10.32 -8.37
CA SER A 196 -9.81 -10.65 -9.71
C SER A 196 -10.08 -9.39 -10.54
N GLY A 197 -9.73 -9.39 -11.83
CA GLY A 197 -9.92 -8.21 -12.69
C GLY A 197 -9.26 -8.32 -14.07
N GLU A 198 -9.19 -7.20 -14.79
CA GLU A 198 -8.50 -7.08 -16.08
C GLU A 198 -7.11 -6.48 -15.91
N VAL A 199 -6.10 -7.06 -16.57
CA VAL A 199 -4.73 -6.54 -16.57
C VAL A 199 -4.64 -5.33 -17.50
N ILE A 200 -4.59 -4.12 -16.93
CA ILE A 200 -4.55 -2.89 -17.74
C ILE A 200 -3.16 -2.62 -18.33
N LYS A 201 -2.10 -2.79 -17.53
CA LYS A 201 -0.73 -2.45 -17.93
C LYS A 201 0.31 -3.28 -17.21
N ILE A 202 1.33 -3.73 -17.93
CA ILE A 202 2.54 -4.30 -17.33
C ILE A 202 3.61 -3.20 -17.27
N LEU A 203 4.00 -2.82 -16.05
CA LEU A 203 4.89 -1.67 -15.81
C LEU A 203 6.39 -1.97 -16.00
N ARG A 204 6.76 -3.25 -16.11
CA ARG A 204 8.14 -3.71 -16.25
C ARG A 204 8.31 -4.58 -17.50
N GLN A 205 9.48 -4.48 -18.12
CA GLN A 205 9.89 -5.39 -19.18
C GLN A 205 10.62 -6.59 -18.59
N ASP A 206 10.60 -7.70 -19.32
CA ASP A 206 11.29 -8.92 -18.90
C ASP A 206 12.80 -8.69 -18.69
N GLY A 207 13.30 -9.01 -17.51
CA GLY A 207 14.67 -8.75 -17.05
C GLY A 207 14.90 -7.38 -16.41
N GLY A 208 13.87 -6.53 -16.28
CA GLY A 208 13.93 -5.22 -15.65
C GLY A 208 13.67 -5.21 -14.15
#